data_AF-A0A1V5XUW4-F1
#
_entry.id   AF-A0A1V5XUW4-F1
#
_cell.length_a   1.000
_cell.length_b   1.000
_cell.length_c   1.000
_cell.angle_alpha   90.00
_cell.angle_beta   90.00
_cell.angle_gamma   90.00
#
_symmetry.space_group_name_H-M   'P 1'
#
loop_
_entity.id
_entity.type
_entity.pdbx_description
1 polymer ?
#
loop_
_entity_poly.entity_id
_entity_poly.type
_entity_poly.pdbx_seq_one_letter_code
_entity_poly.pdbx_strand_id
1 'polypeptide(L)' 'MSITETTYKCKKCGDEIPANTNKNLTSCKCGASAVDGCADYVRVIGDREDWKQWEVAGAEDVVKHLPPLTKEEVEHYEGL' A
#
# COMPACT_ATOMS: atom_id res chain seq x y z
N MET A 1 -24.71 -4.24 -6.43
CA MET A 1 -23.41 -3.54 -6.34
C MET A 1 -22.39 -4.64 -6.08
N SER A 2 -21.39 -4.77 -6.94
CA SER A 2 -20.19 -5.54 -6.58
C SER A 2 -19.33 -4.67 -5.64
N ILE A 3 -18.23 -5.16 -5.04
CA ILE A 3 -17.28 -4.34 -4.24
C ILE A 3 -15.84 -4.62 -4.69
N THR A 4 -15.04 -3.58 -4.98
CA THR A 4 -13.66 -3.70 -5.48
C THR A 4 -12.72 -3.40 -4.33
N GLU A 5 -11.90 -4.36 -3.95
CA GLU A 5 -10.75 -4.05 -3.10
C GLU A 5 -9.49 -4.00 -3.98
N THR A 6 -8.70 -2.95 -3.80
CA THR A 6 -7.33 -2.95 -4.31
C THR A 6 -6.46 -3.69 -3.29
N THR A 7 -5.66 -4.64 -3.75
CA THR A 7 -4.73 -5.40 -2.93
C THR A 7 -3.34 -5.32 -3.54
N TYR A 8 -2.32 -5.11 -2.70
CA TYR A 8 -0.93 -5.09 -3.12
C TYR A 8 -0.26 -6.41 -2.75
N LYS A 9 0.43 -7.03 -3.71
CA LYS A 9 1.20 -8.24 -3.50
C LYS A 9 2.69 -7.95 -3.62
N CYS A 10 3.45 -8.25 -2.58
CA CYS A 10 4.90 -8.19 -2.63
C CYS A 10 5.45 -9.26 -3.58
N LYS A 11 6.33 -8.87 -4.51
CA LYS A 11 7.00 -9.79 -5.45
C LYS A 11 8.12 -10.60 -4.79
N LYS A 12 8.74 -10.09 -3.72
CA LYS A 12 9.87 -10.75 -3.04
C LYS A 12 9.45 -11.92 -2.15
N CYS A 13 8.41 -11.76 -1.33
CA CYS A 13 7.93 -12.81 -0.41
C CYS A 13 6.53 -13.34 -0.74
N GLY A 14 5.81 -12.75 -1.69
CA GLY A 14 4.45 -13.17 -2.04
C GLY A 14 3.35 -12.72 -1.07
N ASP A 15 3.67 -11.89 -0.08
CA ASP A 15 2.73 -11.40 0.95
C ASP A 15 1.70 -10.44 0.35
N GLU A 16 0.45 -10.49 0.81
CA GLU A 16 -0.70 -9.77 0.24
C GLU A 16 -1.32 -8.82 1.27
N ILE A 17 -1.37 -7.53 0.93
CA ILE A 17 -1.72 -6.43 1.83
C ILE A 17 -2.86 -5.63 1.19
N PRO A 18 -4.02 -5.46 1.86
CA PRO A 18 -5.12 -4.65 1.32
C PRO A 18 -4.73 -3.18 1.23
N ALA A 19 -5.28 -2.45 0.26
CA ALA A 19 -5.06 -1.01 0.10
C ALA A 19 -5.59 -0.20 1.28
N ASN A 20 -6.72 -0.61 1.86
CA ASN A 20 -7.28 0.01 3.05
C ASN A 20 -6.76 -0.71 4.30
N THR A 21 -5.68 -0.19 4.86
CA THR A 21 -5.10 -0.65 6.14
C THR A 21 -5.68 0.10 7.34
N ASN A 22 -6.74 0.89 7.15
CA ASN A 22 -7.35 1.77 8.14
C ASN A 22 -6.33 2.73 8.81
N LYS A 23 -5.43 3.32 8.00
CA LYS A 23 -4.33 4.21 8.47
C LYS A 23 -3.30 3.50 9.36
N ASN A 24 -3.09 2.21 9.15
CA ASN A 24 -1.97 1.47 9.76
C ASN A 24 -0.92 1.16 8.70
N LEU A 25 0.33 1.53 8.97
CA LEU A 25 1.46 1.11 8.13
C LEU A 25 1.61 -0.41 8.20
N THR A 26 1.25 -1.10 7.12
CA THR A 26 1.33 -2.57 7.03
C THR A 26 2.46 -2.96 6.09
N SER A 27 3.54 -3.51 6.62
CA SER A 27 4.69 -3.99 5.85
C SER A 27 4.57 -5.47 5.48
N CYS A 28 5.18 -5.87 4.37
CA CYS A 28 5.39 -7.29 4.10
C CYS A 28 6.24 -7.90 5.21
N LYS A 29 6.11 -9.22 5.42
CA LYS A 29 7.04 -10.04 6.22
C LYS A 29 8.54 -9.87 5.88
N CYS A 30 8.83 -9.24 4.74
CA CYS A 30 10.15 -9.03 4.16
C CYS A 30 10.77 -7.65 4.40
N GLY A 31 10.02 -6.68 4.92
CA GLY A 31 10.42 -5.26 4.99
C GLY A 31 10.60 -4.53 3.63
N ALA A 32 10.64 -5.22 2.50
CA ALA A 32 10.91 -4.61 1.18
C ALA A 32 9.78 -3.74 0.61
N SER A 33 8.55 -3.90 1.09
CA SER A 33 7.41 -3.07 0.69
C SER A 33 6.42 -2.92 1.84
N ALA A 34 5.83 -1.73 1.99
CA ALA A 34 4.75 -1.47 2.93
C ALA A 34 3.62 -0.67 2.29
N VAL A 35 2.41 -0.81 2.81
CA VAL A 35 1.21 -0.10 2.38
C VAL A 35 0.63 0.64 3.57
N ASP A 36 0.37 1.92 3.38
CA ASP A 36 -0.45 2.75 4.27
C ASP A 36 -1.62 3.29 3.47
N GLY A 37 -2.84 3.05 3.91
CA GLY A 37 -4.01 3.54 3.19
C GLY A 37 -5.31 3.51 3.97
N CYS A 38 -6.25 4.27 3.44
CA CYS A 38 -7.61 4.44 3.94
C CYS A 38 -8.57 4.67 2.77
N ALA A 39 -9.85 4.87 3.04
CA ALA A 39 -10.89 5.12 2.01
C ALA A 39 -10.72 6.42 1.19
N ASP A 40 -9.66 7.22 1.43
CA ASP A 40 -9.38 8.47 0.71
C ASP A 40 -8.10 8.41 -0.15
N TYR A 41 -7.11 7.62 0.29
CA TYR A 41 -5.81 7.52 -0.34
C TYR A 41 -5.11 6.19 -0.03
N VAL A 42 -4.18 5.82 -0.90
CA VAL A 42 -3.23 4.75 -0.61
C VAL A 42 -1.82 5.16 -1.02
N ARG A 43 -0.88 4.80 -0.16
CA ARG A 43 0.55 5.08 -0.26
C ARG A 43 1.27 3.73 -0.18
N VAL A 44 2.10 3.46 -1.17
CA VAL A 44 2.99 2.29 -1.17
C VAL A 44 4.42 2.78 -0.98
N ILE A 45 5.11 2.17 -0.03
CA ILE A 45 6.51 2.42 0.33
C ILE A 45 7.31 1.22 -0.18
N GLY A 46 8.48 1.49 -0.77
CA GLY A 46 9.29 0.50 -1.48
C GLY A 46 9.17 0.59 -3.00
N ASP A 47 10.15 0.03 -3.70
CA ASP A 47 10.29 0.16 -5.14
C ASP A 47 9.12 -0.46 -5.92
N ARG A 48 8.72 0.18 -7.03
CA ARG A 48 7.63 -0.30 -7.92
C ARG A 48 7.92 -1.70 -8.50
N GLU A 49 9.18 -2.12 -8.50
CA GLU A 49 9.59 -3.46 -8.88
C GLU A 49 9.26 -4.52 -7.81
N ASP A 50 9.22 -4.13 -6.53
CA ASP A 50 9.06 -5.05 -5.39
C ASP A 50 7.60 -5.37 -5.04
N TRP A 51 6.63 -4.65 -5.58
CA TRP A 51 5.20 -4.91 -5.39
C TRP A 51 4.44 -4.93 -6.71
N LYS A 52 3.22 -5.48 -6.70
CA LYS A 52 2.23 -5.35 -7.78
C LYS A 52 0.87 -4.98 -7.19
N GLN A 53 0.13 -4.13 -7.87
CA GLN A 53 -1.28 -3.87 -7.58
C GLN A 53 -2.13 -4.99 -8.19
N TRP A 54 -3.25 -5.29 -7.54
CA TRP A 54 -4.25 -6.23 -8.01
C TRP A 54 -5.64 -5.71 -7.65
N GLU A 55 -6.54 -5.65 -8.62
CA GLU A 55 -7.94 -5.26 -8.41
C GLU A 55 -8.78 -6.54 -8.30
N VAL A 56 -9.39 -6.80 -7.14
CA VAL A 56 -10.41 -7.85 -6.99
C VAL A 56 -11.79 -7.20 -7.15
N ALA A 57 -12.54 -7.58 -8.19
CA ALA A 57 -13.54 -6.72 -8.83
C ALA A 57 -14.85 -6.39 -8.07
N GLY A 58 -15.27 -5.11 -8.11
CA GLY A 58 -16.69 -4.73 -8.05
C GLY A 58 -17.24 -3.29 -7.87
N ALA A 59 -16.66 -2.40 -7.06
CA ALA A 59 -17.14 -1.04 -6.73
C ALA A 59 -16.08 0.05 -6.95
N GLU A 60 -16.36 1.21 -6.35
CA GLU A 60 -15.79 2.52 -6.55
C GLU A 60 -14.88 2.88 -5.37
N ASP A 61 -13.59 2.53 -5.47
CA ASP A 61 -12.57 3.20 -4.67
C ASP A 61 -11.53 3.83 -5.60
N VAL A 62 -11.76 5.10 -5.93
CA VAL A 62 -10.78 5.97 -6.59
C VAL A 62 -9.76 6.48 -5.57
N VAL A 63 -9.14 5.54 -4.85
CA VAL A 63 -8.05 5.80 -3.91
C VAL A 63 -6.98 6.60 -4.63
N LYS A 64 -6.71 7.81 -4.14
CA LYS A 64 -5.62 8.62 -4.67
C LYS A 64 -4.31 7.91 -4.33
N HIS A 65 -3.61 7.42 -5.35
CA HIS A 65 -2.22 7.00 -5.21
C HIS A 65 -1.40 8.22 -4.81
N LEU A 66 -1.01 8.28 -3.54
CA LEU A 66 -0.01 9.24 -3.10
C LEU A 66 1.34 8.86 -3.70
N PRO A 67 2.21 9.83 -4.01
CA PRO A 67 3.60 9.53 -4.35
C PRO A 67 4.25 8.73 -3.21
N PRO A 68 5.22 7.86 -3.52
CA PRO A 68 6.03 7.22 -2.49
C PRO A 68 6.70 8.30 -1.65
N LEU A 69 6.80 8.07 -0.34
CA LEU A 69 7.52 8.98 0.56
C LEU A 69 8.97 9.13 0.10
N THR A 70 9.44 10.37 0.11
CA THR A 70 10.88 10.64 0.03
C THR A 70 11.58 10.08 1.27
N LYS A 71 12.90 9.82 1.17
CA LYS A 71 13.67 9.27 2.30
C LYS A 71 13.57 10.17 3.55
N GLU A 72 13.58 11.48 3.33
CA GLU A 72 13.42 12.51 4.37
C GLU A 72 12.07 12.41 5.10
N GLU A 73 10.97 12.12 4.39
CA GLU A 73 9.65 11.92 5.01
C GLU A 73 9.55 10.59 5.79
N VAL A 74 10.27 9.54 5.38
CA VAL A 74 10.35 8.27 6.12
C VAL A 74 11.15 8.46 7.41
N GLU A 75 12.32 9.11 7.34
CA GLU A 75 13.14 9.42 8.52
C GLU A 75 12.41 10.32 9.53
N HIS A 76 11.54 11.23 9.06
CA HIS A 76 10.68 12.03 9.95
C HIS A 76 9.63 11.19 10.69
N TYR A 77 9.15 10.09 10.10
CA TYR A 77 8.10 9.25 10.68
C TYR A 77 8.62 8.22 11.70
N GLU A 78 9.85 7.72 11.52
CA GLU A 78 10.49 6.79 12.48
C GLU A 78 11.23 7.52 13.62
N GLY A 79 11.30 8.85 13.60
CA GLY A 79 11.98 9.69 14.59
C GLY A 79 11.11 10.23 15.75
N LEU A 80 9.89 9.73 15.93
CA LEU A 80 8.90 10.19 16.92
C LEU A 80 8.61 9.16 18.02
#